data_AF-A0A6J1P8G8-F1
#
_entry.id   AF-A0A6J1P8G8-F1
#
_cell.length_a   1.000
_cell.length_b   1.000
_cell.length_c   1.000
_cell.angle_alpha   90.00
_cell.angle_beta   90.00
_cell.angle_gamma   90.00
#
_symmetry.space_group_name_H-M   'P 1'
#
loop_
_entity.id
_entity.type
_entity.pdbx_description
1 polymer ?
#
loop_
_entity_poly.entity_id
_entity_poly.type
_entity_poly.pdbx_seq_one_letter_code
_entity_poly.pdbx_strand_id
1 'polypeptide(L)'
;MAMSYLTESEAPRDFRVSSTESDGHYTKCVLCYTVKRNFYCAECVRNGNFVHSSMPYSDRFSEKQMKLMRIKLNRQHVLERCEKLLAPKLKKDILLTETKQSRDKLDLLRLAIEQRRSIINSKKMELADLVAYNSELRIKLPRYQKRVLSLGRHVQLQRMELQNKVTMYNEQTQSLAALRRNRIRQLDRYIFPIYISYDSSDSIEDMEFVGSDAEEEPPRRPQLHIVSPWIDIDADYSHIQAWETQNKETPVSAEPTSNPAHRSSAALGLAAQLVALLAWTLDVRLPHAIALRYTAHRY
;
A
#
# COMPACT_ATOMS: atom_id res chain seq x y z
N MET A 1 27.83 -47.81 -81.73
CA MET A 1 28.53 -48.54 -82.80
C MET A 1 28.06 -49.99 -82.71
N ALA A 2 26.88 -50.39 -83.20
CA ALA A 2 26.43 -50.42 -84.59
C ALA A 2 27.44 -51.11 -85.52
N MET A 3 27.27 -52.41 -85.74
CA MET A 3 27.08 -52.98 -87.08
C MET A 3 26.30 -54.28 -86.96
N SER A 4 25.03 -54.19 -87.33
CA SER A 4 24.10 -55.26 -87.62
C SER A 4 24.43 -55.85 -89.00
N TYR A 5 24.73 -57.15 -89.07
CA TYR A 5 24.63 -57.90 -90.31
C TYR A 5 23.31 -58.68 -90.28
N LEU A 6 22.24 -57.99 -90.64
CA LEU A 6 20.99 -58.61 -91.10
C LEU A 6 20.97 -58.48 -92.62
N THR A 7 21.34 -59.55 -93.31
CA THR A 7 20.84 -59.80 -94.65
C THR A 7 19.53 -60.56 -94.51
N GLU A 8 18.43 -59.82 -94.56
CA GLU A 8 17.08 -60.33 -94.75
C GLU A 8 16.96 -60.86 -96.18
N SER A 9 17.11 -62.18 -96.36
CA SER A 9 16.44 -62.99 -97.40
C SER A 9 17.09 -64.37 -97.58
N GLU A 10 17.45 -65.06 -96.50
CA GLU A 10 17.79 -66.48 -96.60
C GLU A 10 17.20 -67.23 -95.40
N ALA A 11 16.23 -68.10 -95.67
CA ALA A 11 15.75 -69.02 -94.65
C ALA A 11 16.93 -69.89 -94.21
N PRO A 12 17.20 -70.03 -92.89
CA PRO A 12 18.26 -70.90 -92.40
C PRO A 12 18.07 -72.31 -92.97
N ARG A 13 18.99 -72.74 -93.83
CA ARG A 13 18.88 -74.01 -94.59
C ARG A 13 19.08 -75.27 -93.75
N ASP A 14 19.30 -75.13 -92.44
CA ASP A 14 19.50 -76.27 -91.54
C ASP A 14 18.60 -76.17 -90.30
N PHE A 15 17.29 -76.17 -90.53
CA PHE A 15 16.36 -76.67 -89.54
C PHE A 15 16.46 -78.21 -89.53
N ARG A 16 17.38 -78.77 -88.73
CA ARG A 16 17.31 -80.18 -88.35
C ARG A 16 16.17 -80.38 -87.37
N VAL A 17 14.95 -80.39 -87.91
CA VAL A 17 13.77 -80.92 -87.22
C VAL A 17 13.94 -82.44 -87.17
N SER A 18 14.57 -82.96 -86.12
CA SER A 18 14.43 -84.38 -85.78
C SER A 18 13.09 -84.59 -85.09
N SER A 19 12.04 -84.59 -85.90
CA SER A 19 10.72 -85.13 -85.57
C SER A 19 10.44 -86.28 -86.54
N THR A 20 10.86 -87.48 -86.17
CA THR A 20 10.24 -88.71 -86.65
C THR A 20 10.24 -89.70 -85.50
N GLU A 21 9.02 -90.09 -85.17
CA GLU A 21 8.63 -91.15 -84.25
C GLU A 21 9.36 -92.46 -84.59
N SER A 22 9.96 -93.09 -83.59
CA SER A 22 10.01 -94.55 -83.47
C SER A 22 10.58 -94.96 -82.12
N ASP A 23 10.00 -96.02 -81.58
CA ASP A 23 10.32 -96.66 -80.32
C ASP A 23 11.82 -96.78 -80.02
N GLY A 24 12.19 -96.44 -78.80
CA GLY A 24 13.44 -96.88 -78.19
C GLY A 24 14.75 -96.31 -78.74
N HIS A 25 14.74 -95.26 -79.58
CA HIS A 25 15.97 -94.66 -80.09
C HIS A 25 16.64 -93.71 -79.09
N TYR A 26 17.29 -94.33 -78.13
CA TYR A 26 18.43 -93.82 -77.40
C TYR A 26 19.35 -92.90 -78.26
N THR A 27 19.16 -91.59 -78.16
CA THR A 27 20.07 -90.59 -78.74
C THR A 27 21.30 -90.43 -77.86
N LYS A 28 22.50 -90.46 -78.44
CA LYS A 28 23.73 -90.24 -77.67
C LYS A 28 23.84 -88.76 -77.32
N CYS A 29 24.10 -88.45 -76.05
CA CYS A 29 24.36 -87.08 -75.63
C CYS A 29 25.54 -86.51 -76.40
N VAL A 30 25.37 -85.35 -77.03
CA VAL A 30 26.42 -84.70 -77.84
C VAL A 30 27.65 -84.27 -77.03
N LEU A 31 27.61 -84.33 -75.70
CA LEU A 31 28.69 -83.90 -74.81
C LEU A 31 29.52 -85.06 -74.24
N CYS A 32 28.91 -86.23 -73.99
CA CYS A 32 29.57 -87.38 -73.37
C CYS A 32 29.24 -88.71 -74.04
N TYR A 33 28.47 -88.67 -75.13
CA TYR A 33 28.02 -89.80 -75.95
C TYR A 33 27.28 -90.91 -75.20
N THR A 34 26.87 -90.65 -73.96
CA THR A 34 25.99 -91.54 -73.20
C THR A 34 24.59 -91.54 -73.78
N VAL A 35 24.04 -92.73 -73.93
CA VAL A 35 22.74 -93.03 -74.52
C VAL A 35 21.60 -92.48 -73.65
N LYS A 36 20.80 -91.51 -74.15
CA LYS A 36 19.66 -90.89 -73.43
C LYS A 36 18.52 -90.41 -74.37
N ARG A 37 17.40 -89.96 -73.75
CA ARG A 37 16.18 -89.49 -74.43
C ARG A 37 16.18 -87.99 -74.79
N ASN A 38 17.01 -87.17 -74.13
CA ASN A 38 17.04 -85.71 -74.30
C ASN A 38 18.39 -85.23 -74.88
N PHE A 39 18.42 -84.04 -75.50
CA PHE A 39 19.59 -83.44 -76.18
C PHE A 39 20.88 -83.45 -75.32
N TYR A 40 20.75 -83.08 -74.04
CA TYR A 40 21.79 -83.27 -73.04
C TYR A 40 21.38 -84.27 -71.99
N CYS A 41 22.38 -84.98 -71.50
CA CYS A 41 22.19 -86.00 -70.49
C CYS A 41 21.98 -85.34 -69.10
N ALA A 42 21.13 -85.89 -68.23
CA ALA A 42 20.85 -85.30 -66.90
C ALA A 42 22.13 -85.05 -66.07
N GLU A 43 23.11 -85.93 -66.22
CA GLU A 43 24.44 -85.81 -65.59
C GLU A 43 25.25 -84.63 -66.17
N CYS A 44 25.23 -84.42 -67.49
CA CYS A 44 25.86 -83.27 -68.13
C CYS A 44 25.18 -81.95 -67.75
N VAL A 45 23.86 -81.95 -67.56
CA VAL A 45 23.12 -80.76 -67.09
C VAL A 45 23.46 -80.46 -65.62
N ARG A 46 23.44 -81.49 -64.76
CA ARG A 46 23.79 -81.38 -63.34
C ARG A 46 25.24 -80.90 -63.14
N ASN A 47 26.15 -81.40 -63.97
CA ASN A 47 27.56 -81.01 -63.94
C ASN A 47 27.84 -79.70 -64.72
N GLY A 48 26.81 -79.05 -65.27
CA GLY A 48 26.92 -77.76 -65.95
C GLY A 48 27.69 -77.79 -67.28
N ASN A 49 27.84 -78.96 -67.90
CA ASN A 49 28.65 -79.18 -69.11
C ASN A 49 27.95 -78.78 -70.42
N PHE A 50 26.87 -78.00 -70.33
CA PHE A 50 26.12 -77.54 -71.49
C PHE A 50 26.50 -76.10 -71.87
N VAL A 51 26.20 -75.76 -73.12
CA VAL A 51 26.48 -74.45 -73.73
C VAL A 51 25.16 -73.88 -74.26
N HIS A 52 25.07 -72.55 -74.37
CA HIS A 52 23.88 -71.92 -74.96
C HIS A 52 23.76 -72.31 -76.43
N SER A 53 22.54 -72.67 -76.87
CA SER A 53 22.29 -73.23 -78.22
C SER A 53 22.70 -72.30 -79.35
N SER A 54 22.63 -70.98 -79.15
CA SER A 54 23.05 -69.97 -80.15
C SER A 54 24.56 -69.65 -80.14
N MET A 55 25.34 -70.20 -79.21
CA MET A 55 26.77 -69.93 -79.08
C MET A 55 27.55 -71.21 -78.75
N PRO A 56 27.65 -72.16 -79.69
CA PRO A 56 28.24 -73.48 -79.46
C PRO A 56 29.73 -73.45 -79.08
N TYR A 57 30.43 -72.34 -79.33
CA TYR A 57 31.83 -72.11 -78.92
C TYR A 57 31.98 -71.28 -77.64
N SER A 58 30.91 -70.99 -76.91
CA SER A 58 30.99 -70.27 -75.63
C SER A 58 31.31 -71.20 -74.46
N ASP A 59 31.84 -70.62 -73.38
CA ASP A 59 32.15 -71.35 -72.14
C ASP A 59 30.93 -72.16 -71.66
N ARG A 60 31.21 -73.32 -71.07
CA ARG A 60 30.19 -74.15 -70.41
C ARG A 60 29.62 -73.42 -69.20
N PHE A 61 28.39 -73.76 -68.81
CA PHE A 61 27.75 -73.15 -67.63
C PHE A 61 28.60 -73.31 -66.35
N SER A 62 29.20 -74.49 -66.13
CA SER A 62 30.10 -74.75 -65.00
C SER A 62 31.32 -73.82 -65.00
N GLU A 63 31.90 -73.55 -66.17
CA GLU A 63 33.02 -72.61 -66.33
C GLU A 63 32.60 -71.16 -66.04
N LYS A 64 31.42 -70.73 -66.53
CA LYS A 64 30.86 -69.40 -66.22
C LYS A 64 30.58 -69.24 -64.72
N GLN A 65 30.03 -70.27 -64.08
CA GLN A 65 29.78 -70.28 -62.65
C GLN A 65 31.09 -70.16 -61.86
N MET A 66 32.15 -70.90 -62.25
CA MET A 66 33.47 -70.75 -61.65
C MET A 66 34.07 -69.35 -61.87
N LYS A 67 33.93 -68.78 -63.07
CA LYS A 67 34.37 -67.40 -63.37
C LYS A 67 33.64 -66.38 -62.49
N LEU A 68 32.32 -66.52 -62.32
CA LEU A 68 31.53 -65.65 -61.44
C LEU A 68 31.96 -65.75 -59.98
N MET A 69 32.17 -66.97 -59.46
CA MET A 69 32.64 -67.17 -58.08
C MET A 69 34.02 -66.54 -57.88
N ARG A 70 34.93 -66.68 -58.85
CA ARG A 70 36.24 -66.01 -58.83
C ARG A 70 36.11 -64.49 -58.80
N ILE A 71 35.22 -63.91 -59.61
CA ILE A 71 34.98 -62.46 -59.62
C ILE A 71 34.39 -61.99 -58.28
N LYS A 72 33.46 -62.74 -57.68
CA LYS A 72 32.89 -62.41 -56.36
C LYS A 72 33.95 -62.41 -55.26
N LEU A 73 34.78 -63.44 -55.21
CA LEU A 73 35.90 -63.52 -54.27
C LEU A 73 36.90 -62.38 -54.49
N ASN A 74 37.26 -62.08 -55.74
CA ASN A 74 38.14 -60.98 -56.07
C ASN A 74 37.55 -59.62 -55.66
N ARG A 75 36.25 -59.40 -55.88
CA ARG A 75 35.56 -58.19 -55.44
C ARG A 75 35.63 -58.04 -53.92
N GLN A 76 35.34 -59.11 -53.19
CA GLN A 76 35.42 -59.10 -51.72
C GLN A 76 36.85 -58.81 -51.24
N HIS A 77 37.85 -59.47 -51.80
CA HIS A 77 39.25 -59.23 -51.48
C HIS A 77 39.69 -57.78 -51.75
N VAL A 78 39.23 -57.18 -52.84
CA VAL A 78 39.48 -55.76 -53.15
C VAL A 78 38.82 -54.85 -52.11
N LEU A 79 37.57 -55.11 -51.74
CA LEU A 79 36.86 -54.32 -50.72
C LEU A 79 37.55 -54.39 -49.36
N GLU A 80 37.92 -55.58 -48.89
CA GLU A 80 38.64 -55.77 -47.62
C GLU A 80 39.99 -55.04 -47.64
N ARG A 81 40.70 -55.05 -48.77
CA ARG A 81 41.95 -54.30 -48.92
C ARG A 81 41.71 -52.80 -48.88
N CYS A 82 40.68 -52.29 -49.54
CA CYS A 82 40.31 -50.88 -49.48
C CYS A 82 39.95 -50.46 -48.05
N GLU A 83 39.18 -51.26 -47.33
CA GLU A 83 38.82 -51.00 -45.93
C GLU A 83 40.07 -50.94 -45.03
N LYS A 84 40.98 -51.90 -45.16
CA LYS A 84 42.26 -51.90 -44.42
C LYS A 84 43.12 -50.67 -44.71
N LEU A 85 43.14 -50.20 -45.97
CA LEU A 85 43.90 -49.01 -46.37
C LEU A 85 43.24 -47.70 -45.88
N LEU A 86 41.91 -47.66 -45.76
CA LEU A 86 41.15 -46.48 -45.31
C LEU A 86 41.04 -46.39 -43.79
N ALA A 87 41.01 -47.52 -43.07
CA ALA A 87 40.93 -47.59 -41.61
C ALA A 87 41.88 -46.66 -40.86
N PRO A 88 43.20 -46.56 -41.19
CA PRO A 88 44.10 -45.65 -40.48
C PRO A 88 43.76 -44.17 -40.70
N LYS A 89 43.30 -43.80 -41.90
CA LYS A 89 42.86 -42.42 -42.16
C LYS A 89 41.59 -42.09 -41.37
N LEU A 90 40.60 -42.99 -41.40
CA LEU A 90 39.37 -42.81 -40.65
C LEU A 90 39.65 -42.66 -39.14
N LYS A 91 40.51 -43.52 -38.58
CA LYS A 91 40.91 -43.42 -37.17
C LYS A 91 41.60 -42.09 -36.85
N LYS A 92 42.49 -41.62 -37.74
CA LYS A 92 43.14 -40.31 -37.59
C LYS A 92 42.10 -39.18 -37.60
N ASP A 93 41.15 -39.21 -38.52
CA ASP A 93 40.13 -38.17 -38.65
C ASP A 93 39.21 -38.12 -37.43
N ILE A 94 38.82 -39.28 -36.87
CA ILE A 94 38.07 -39.37 -35.61
C ILE A 94 38.86 -38.73 -34.47
N LEU A 95 40.13 -39.09 -34.29
CA LEU A 95 40.96 -38.52 -33.21
C LEU A 95 41.16 -37.01 -33.37
N LEU A 96 41.26 -36.51 -34.60
CA LEU A 96 41.37 -35.07 -34.87
C LEU A 96 40.07 -34.34 -34.52
N THR A 97 38.90 -34.89 -34.85
CA THR A 97 37.61 -34.28 -34.52
C THR A 97 37.35 -34.31 -33.01
N GLU A 98 37.66 -35.41 -32.32
CA GLU A 98 37.58 -35.51 -30.85
C GLU A 98 38.53 -34.53 -30.16
N THR A 99 39.76 -34.41 -30.67
CA THR A 99 40.75 -33.45 -30.17
C THR A 99 40.27 -32.01 -30.35
N LYS A 100 39.62 -31.69 -31.47
CA LYS A 100 39.05 -30.36 -31.70
C LYS A 100 37.88 -30.10 -30.75
N GLN A 101 36.94 -31.03 -30.64
CA GLN A 101 35.77 -30.90 -29.76
C GLN A 101 36.18 -30.72 -28.29
N SER A 102 37.20 -31.45 -27.83
CA SER A 102 37.71 -31.31 -26.46
C SER A 102 38.37 -29.94 -26.22
N ARG A 103 39.12 -29.41 -27.20
CA ARG A 103 39.67 -28.05 -27.13
C ARG A 103 38.56 -27.00 -27.07
N ASP A 104 37.60 -27.07 -27.98
CA ASP A 104 36.47 -26.14 -28.02
C ASP A 104 35.70 -26.16 -26.68
N LYS A 105 35.49 -27.34 -26.09
CA LYS A 105 34.88 -27.49 -24.77
C LYS A 105 35.70 -26.84 -23.66
N LEU A 106 37.03 -26.98 -23.68
CA LEU A 106 37.91 -26.35 -22.69
C LEU A 106 37.86 -24.82 -22.80
N ASP A 107 37.81 -24.28 -24.01
CA ASP A 107 37.76 -22.83 -24.21
C ASP A 107 36.41 -22.25 -23.74
N LEU A 108 35.29 -22.94 -24.03
CA LEU A 108 33.98 -22.56 -23.47
C LEU A 108 33.97 -22.61 -21.94
N LEU A 109 34.58 -23.62 -21.33
CA LEU A 109 34.69 -23.70 -19.86
C LEU A 109 35.54 -22.57 -19.28
N ARG A 110 36.64 -22.20 -19.94
CA ARG A 110 37.47 -21.06 -19.53
C ARG A 110 36.69 -19.75 -19.54
N LEU A 111 35.95 -19.49 -20.62
CA LEU A 111 35.08 -18.31 -20.73
C LEU A 111 34.01 -18.29 -19.64
N ALA A 112 33.37 -19.42 -19.38
CA ALA A 112 32.36 -19.52 -18.31
C ALA A 112 32.95 -19.27 -16.91
N ILE A 113 34.16 -19.77 -16.65
CA ILE A 113 34.89 -19.53 -15.39
C ILE A 113 35.24 -18.05 -15.26
N GLU A 114 35.74 -17.41 -16.32
CA GLU A 114 36.13 -16.01 -16.32
C GLU A 114 34.92 -15.09 -16.10
N GLN A 115 33.82 -15.33 -16.83
CA GLN A 115 32.57 -14.62 -16.63
C GLN A 115 32.06 -14.76 -15.19
N ARG A 116 32.10 -15.98 -14.63
CA ARG A 116 31.66 -16.21 -13.25
C ARG A 116 32.56 -15.54 -12.23
N ARG A 117 33.87 -15.49 -12.46
CA ARG A 117 34.82 -14.74 -11.61
C ARG A 117 34.53 -13.24 -11.64
N SER A 118 34.25 -12.68 -12.82
CA SER A 118 33.87 -11.26 -12.97
C SER A 118 32.60 -10.93 -12.18
N ILE A 119 31.55 -11.75 -12.31
CA ILE A 119 30.29 -11.59 -11.56
C ILE A 119 30.54 -11.66 -10.05
N ILE A 120 31.33 -12.64 -9.58
CA ILE A 120 31.66 -12.77 -8.16
C ILE A 120 32.41 -11.53 -7.66
N ASN A 121 33.35 -11.00 -8.44
CA ASN A 121 34.09 -9.80 -8.06
C ASN A 121 33.18 -8.56 -7.97
N SER A 122 32.30 -8.36 -8.95
CA SER A 122 31.29 -7.30 -8.90
C SER A 122 30.41 -7.40 -7.65
N LYS A 123 29.90 -8.60 -7.35
CA LYS A 123 29.06 -8.82 -6.15
C LYS A 123 29.83 -8.65 -4.85
N LYS A 124 31.12 -8.97 -4.81
CA LYS A 124 31.98 -8.70 -3.65
C LYS A 124 32.19 -7.20 -3.42
N MET A 125 32.34 -6.41 -4.48
CA MET A 125 32.44 -4.95 -4.36
C MET A 125 31.12 -4.36 -3.85
N GLU A 126 29.98 -4.74 -4.43
CA GLU A 126 28.65 -4.31 -3.94
C GLU A 126 28.45 -4.67 -2.46
N LEU A 127 28.84 -5.88 -2.05
CA LEU A 127 28.75 -6.31 -0.66
C LEU A 127 29.64 -5.46 0.26
N ALA A 128 30.86 -5.13 -0.17
CA ALA A 128 31.78 -4.29 0.60
C ALA A 128 31.19 -2.89 0.82
N ASP A 129 30.61 -2.29 -0.23
CA ASP A 129 29.95 -0.98 -0.15
C ASP A 129 28.77 -1.00 0.81
N LEU A 130 27.92 -2.03 0.72
CA LEU A 130 26.78 -2.19 1.62
C LEU A 130 27.21 -2.41 3.08
N VAL A 131 28.29 -3.16 3.32
CA VAL A 131 28.84 -3.36 4.66
C VAL A 131 29.38 -2.04 5.21
N ALA A 132 30.12 -1.27 4.40
CA ALA A 132 30.63 0.04 4.79
C ALA A 132 29.48 1.00 5.15
N TYR A 133 28.46 1.10 4.29
CA TYR A 133 27.28 1.93 4.52
C TYR A 133 26.52 1.53 5.80
N ASN A 134 26.29 0.23 5.98
CA ASN A 134 25.64 -0.28 7.19
C ASN A 134 26.47 -0.02 8.46
N SER A 135 27.79 -0.11 8.38
CA SER A 135 28.67 0.21 9.50
C SER A 135 28.56 1.68 9.90
N GLU A 136 28.47 2.59 8.92
CA GLU A 136 28.31 4.02 9.16
C GLU A 136 26.95 4.32 9.83
N LEU A 137 25.87 3.70 9.34
CA LEU A 137 24.55 3.80 9.96
C LEU A 137 24.55 3.29 11.40
N ARG A 138 25.21 2.17 11.67
CA ARG A 138 25.35 1.61 13.04
C ARG A 138 26.07 2.57 13.98
N ILE A 139 27.06 3.32 13.50
CA ILE A 139 27.76 4.34 14.30
C ILE A 139 26.90 5.59 14.51
N LYS A 140 26.10 5.99 13.50
CA LYS A 140 25.23 7.17 13.58
C LYS A 140 24.00 6.95 14.47
N LEU A 141 23.41 5.75 14.48
CA LEU A 141 22.15 5.46 15.16
C LEU A 141 22.15 5.82 16.67
N PRO A 142 23.18 5.49 17.48
CA PRO A 142 23.23 5.89 18.88
C PRO A 142 23.25 7.40 19.11
N ARG A 143 23.79 8.18 18.16
CA ARG A 143 23.81 9.65 18.27
C ARG A 143 22.41 10.22 18.16
N TYR A 144 21.61 9.72 17.21
CA TYR A 144 20.20 10.09 17.09
C TYR A 144 19.41 9.67 18.33
N GLN A 145 19.63 8.46 18.83
CA GLN A 145 18.98 8.00 20.06
C GLN A 145 19.29 8.92 21.25
N LYS A 146 20.56 9.31 21.45
CA LYS A 146 20.94 10.28 22.49
C LYS A 146 20.26 11.64 22.30
N ARG A 147 20.17 12.14 21.06
CA ARG A 147 19.51 13.42 20.74
C ARG A 147 18.01 13.37 21.05
N VAL A 148 17.32 12.31 20.65
CA VAL A 148 15.90 12.10 20.93
C VAL A 148 15.65 12.03 22.44
N LEU A 149 16.49 11.31 23.19
CA LEU A 149 16.39 11.26 24.65
C LEU A 149 16.62 12.63 25.31
N SER A 150 17.55 13.43 24.80
CA SER A 150 17.80 14.79 25.30
C SER A 150 16.60 15.72 25.05
N LEU A 151 16.08 15.72 23.83
CA LEU A 151 14.89 16.48 23.46
C LEU A 151 13.66 16.04 24.27
N GLY A 152 13.47 14.73 24.44
CA GLY A 152 12.40 14.19 25.27
C GLY A 152 12.48 14.66 26.72
N ARG A 153 13.68 14.67 27.31
CA ARG A 153 13.89 15.24 28.65
C ARG A 153 13.57 16.74 28.71
N HIS A 154 14.00 17.51 27.72
CA HIS A 154 13.74 18.95 27.69
C HIS A 154 12.25 19.26 27.58
N VAL A 155 11.53 18.59 26.68
CA VAL A 155 10.07 18.75 26.52
C VAL A 155 9.34 18.37 27.81
N GLN A 156 9.75 17.27 28.46
CA GLN A 156 9.14 16.85 29.73
C GLN A 156 9.33 17.91 30.83
N LEU A 157 10.54 18.48 30.96
CA LEU A 157 10.82 19.54 31.92
C LEU A 157 9.97 20.79 31.65
N GLN A 158 9.91 21.24 30.39
CA GLN A 158 9.08 22.39 30.01
C GLN A 158 7.60 22.14 30.28
N ARG A 159 7.10 20.92 30.03
CA ARG A 159 5.72 20.55 30.32
C ARG A 159 5.42 20.63 31.82
N MET A 160 6.32 20.14 32.66
CA MET A 160 6.17 20.24 34.11
C MET A 160 6.21 21.69 34.60
N GLU A 161 7.12 22.52 34.06
CA GLU A 161 7.19 23.94 34.42
C GLU A 161 5.92 24.71 34.02
N LEU A 162 5.40 24.43 32.82
CA LEU A 162 4.14 25.00 32.37
C LEU A 162 2.98 24.56 33.28
N GLN A 163 2.91 23.28 33.63
CA GLN A 163 1.89 22.76 34.52
C GLN A 163 1.94 23.43 35.90
N ASN A 164 3.14 23.60 36.47
CA ASN A 164 3.33 24.31 37.74
C ASN A 164 2.89 25.78 37.67
N LYS A 165 3.17 26.47 36.55
CA LYS A 165 2.70 27.85 36.32
C LYS A 165 1.19 27.91 36.23
N VAL A 166 0.57 26.99 35.50
CA VAL A 166 -0.89 26.90 35.35
C VAL A 166 -1.55 26.64 36.72
N THR A 167 -1.03 25.71 37.52
CA THR A 167 -1.57 25.46 38.87
C THR A 167 -1.43 26.69 39.76
N MET A 168 -0.27 27.34 39.76
CA MET A 168 -0.04 28.55 40.55
C MET A 168 -1.00 29.69 40.16
N TYR A 169 -1.20 29.94 38.86
CA TYR A 169 -2.15 30.96 38.42
C TYR A 169 -3.61 30.60 38.74
N ASN A 170 -3.97 29.32 38.67
CA ASN A 170 -5.30 28.86 39.06
C ASN A 170 -5.55 29.08 40.56
N GLU A 171 -4.58 28.77 41.42
CA GLU A 171 -4.66 29.02 42.86
C GLU A 171 -4.80 30.52 43.18
N GLN A 172 -4.00 31.36 42.52
CA GLN A 172 -4.11 32.83 42.65
C GLN A 172 -5.49 33.34 42.20
N THR A 173 -6.00 32.83 41.09
CA THR A 173 -7.33 33.19 40.57
C THR A 173 -8.44 32.78 41.54
N GLN A 174 -8.35 31.58 42.12
CA GLN A 174 -9.31 31.11 43.14
C GLN A 174 -9.24 31.95 44.41
N SER A 175 -8.04 32.29 44.89
CA SER A 175 -7.84 33.15 46.06
C SER A 175 -8.42 34.55 45.83
N LEU A 176 -8.15 35.15 44.67
CA LEU A 176 -8.73 36.45 44.29
C LEU A 176 -10.26 36.38 44.19
N ALA A 177 -10.82 35.32 43.60
CA ALA A 177 -12.26 35.13 43.54
C ALA A 177 -12.89 35.00 44.93
N ALA A 178 -12.24 34.29 45.86
CA ALA A 178 -12.68 34.18 47.25
C ALA A 178 -12.63 35.54 47.96
N LEU A 179 -11.56 36.32 47.76
CA LEU A 179 -11.42 37.67 48.32
C LEU A 179 -12.49 38.62 47.77
N ARG A 180 -12.75 38.60 46.46
CA ARG A 180 -13.81 39.39 45.81
C ARG A 180 -15.18 39.04 46.40
N ARG A 181 -15.52 37.76 46.51
CA ARG A 181 -16.78 37.31 47.15
C ARG A 181 -16.89 37.78 48.61
N ASN A 182 -15.80 37.73 49.38
CA ASN A 182 -15.81 38.19 50.76
C ASN A 182 -16.05 39.71 50.85
N ARG A 183 -15.39 40.50 50.01
CA ARG A 183 -15.61 41.96 49.94
C ARG A 183 -17.04 42.31 49.55
N ILE A 184 -17.61 41.61 48.57
CA ILE A 184 -19.01 41.80 48.17
C ILE A 184 -19.96 41.55 49.35
N ARG A 185 -19.74 40.48 50.11
CA ARG A 185 -20.53 40.20 51.34
C ARG A 185 -20.37 41.27 52.40
N GLN A 186 -19.17 41.86 52.54
CA GLN A 186 -18.95 42.97 53.47
C GLN A 186 -19.69 44.24 53.03
N LEU A 187 -19.68 44.55 51.72
CA LEU A 187 -20.41 45.69 51.16
C LEU A 187 -21.91 45.55 51.44
N ASP A 188 -22.49 44.39 51.12
CA ASP A 188 -23.90 44.09 51.36
C ASP A 188 -24.24 44.08 52.85
N ARG A 189 -23.43 43.44 53.70
CA ARG A 189 -23.78 43.28 55.12
C ARG A 189 -23.64 44.56 55.95
N TYR A 190 -22.61 45.39 55.68
CA TYR A 190 -22.21 46.47 56.58
C TYR A 190 -22.36 47.87 56.01
N ILE A 191 -22.27 48.05 54.68
CA ILE A 191 -22.30 49.39 54.05
C ILE A 191 -23.64 49.64 53.38
N PHE A 192 -24.14 48.67 52.62
CA PHE A 192 -25.37 48.74 51.84
C PHE A 192 -26.29 47.56 52.19
N PRO A 193 -26.77 47.40 53.44
CA PRO A 193 -27.76 46.38 53.77
C PRO A 193 -28.99 46.52 52.87
N ILE A 194 -29.25 45.47 52.10
CA ILE A 194 -30.41 45.35 51.22
C ILE A 194 -31.43 44.44 51.90
N TYR A 195 -32.66 44.93 52.04
CA TYR A 195 -33.78 44.12 52.52
C TYR A 195 -35.08 44.62 51.89
N ILE A 196 -36.05 43.72 51.81
CA ILE A 196 -37.39 44.04 51.33
C ILE A 196 -38.29 44.16 52.55
N SER A 197 -39.01 45.26 52.65
CA SER A 197 -40.09 45.42 53.61
C SER A 197 -41.43 45.41 52.86
N TYR A 198 -42.48 45.11 53.60
CA TYR A 198 -43.86 45.29 53.17
C TYR A 198 -44.43 46.34 54.10
N ASP A 199 -45.01 47.42 53.54
CA ASP A 199 -45.56 48.51 54.35
C ASP A 199 -46.58 47.96 55.35
N SER A 200 -46.26 48.08 56.64
CA SER A 200 -47.03 47.55 57.76
C SER A 200 -47.68 48.70 58.51
N SER A 201 -48.48 49.48 57.81
CA SER A 201 -49.27 50.59 58.38
C SER A 201 -50.63 50.14 58.90
N ASP A 202 -50.73 48.92 59.45
CA ASP A 202 -51.79 48.52 60.37
C ASP A 202 -51.17 47.76 61.54
N SER A 203 -51.02 48.44 62.66
CA SER A 203 -51.07 47.82 63.97
C SER A 203 -52.39 47.02 64.06
N ILE A 204 -52.27 45.71 64.29
CA ILE A 204 -53.34 44.71 64.39
C ILE A 204 -54.25 44.89 65.63
N GLU A 205 -54.45 46.12 66.11
CA GLU A 205 -55.35 46.40 67.23
C GLU A 205 -56.32 47.51 66.82
N ASP A 206 -57.59 47.10 66.65
CA ASP A 206 -58.82 47.90 66.62
C ASP A 206 -59.23 48.59 65.31
N MET A 207 -59.69 47.78 64.34
CA MET A 207 -60.64 48.21 63.29
C MET A 207 -62.00 47.55 63.54
N GLU A 208 -62.92 48.36 64.08
CA GLU A 208 -64.34 48.06 64.25
C GLU A 208 -65.02 47.90 62.88
N PHE A 209 -65.79 46.83 62.74
CA PHE A 209 -66.52 46.46 61.52
C PHE A 209 -67.63 47.48 61.24
N VAL A 210 -67.43 48.35 60.25
CA VAL A 210 -68.51 49.10 59.58
C VAL A 210 -68.43 48.79 58.09
N GLY A 211 -69.47 48.13 57.57
CA GLY A 211 -69.58 47.77 56.17
C GLY A 211 -70.03 48.93 55.28
N SER A 212 -69.40 49.04 54.11
CA SER A 212 -70.00 49.49 52.85
C SER A 212 -68.95 49.44 51.73
N ASP A 213 -69.29 48.76 50.64
CA ASP A 213 -68.70 48.82 49.28
C ASP A 213 -67.18 48.92 49.17
N ALA A 214 -66.55 47.74 49.04
CA ALA A 214 -65.14 47.58 48.75
C ALA A 214 -64.79 48.09 47.33
N GLU A 215 -64.26 49.32 47.25
CA GLU A 215 -63.15 49.59 46.33
C GLU A 215 -62.03 48.62 46.71
N GLU A 216 -61.64 47.76 45.76
CA GLU A 216 -60.58 46.78 45.93
C GLU A 216 -59.26 47.55 46.17
N GLU A 217 -58.87 47.69 47.44
CA GLU A 217 -57.60 48.34 47.80
C GLU A 217 -56.46 47.66 47.03
N PRO A 218 -55.63 48.42 46.30
CA PRO A 218 -54.61 47.85 45.43
C PRO A 218 -53.61 47.00 46.23
N PRO A 219 -53.07 45.92 45.65
CA PRO A 219 -52.17 45.01 46.34
C PRO A 219 -50.98 45.75 46.95
N ARG A 220 -50.71 45.42 48.21
CA ARG A 220 -49.64 45.96 49.06
C ARG A 220 -48.30 45.84 48.36
N ARG A 221 -47.61 46.97 48.18
CA ARG A 221 -46.42 47.06 47.33
C ARG A 221 -45.14 46.73 48.10
N PRO A 222 -44.27 45.86 47.58
CA PRO A 222 -43.00 45.55 48.22
C PRO A 222 -42.02 46.72 48.04
N GLN A 223 -41.40 47.15 49.13
CA GLN A 223 -40.43 48.24 49.17
C GLN A 223 -39.02 47.66 49.31
N LEU A 224 -38.13 48.00 48.37
CA LEU A 224 -36.72 47.64 48.43
C LEU A 224 -35.94 48.72 49.17
N HIS A 225 -35.36 48.37 50.32
CA HIS A 225 -34.50 49.24 51.10
C HIS A 225 -33.04 49.05 50.73
N ILE A 226 -32.32 50.16 50.59
CA ILE A 226 -30.86 50.19 50.59
C ILE A 226 -30.45 51.09 51.75
N VAL A 227 -29.97 50.50 52.84
CA VAL A 227 -29.81 51.18 54.13
C VAL A 227 -31.18 51.59 54.70
N SER A 228 -31.48 52.90 54.74
CA SER A 228 -32.72 53.47 55.27
C SER A 228 -33.67 53.92 54.14
N PRO A 229 -33.20 54.58 53.07
CA PRO A 229 -34.04 54.90 51.91
C PRO A 229 -34.58 53.66 51.20
N TRP A 230 -35.79 53.78 50.61
CA TRP A 230 -36.45 52.71 49.88
C TRP A 230 -37.05 53.17 48.56
N ILE A 231 -37.27 52.20 47.66
CA ILE A 231 -37.92 52.39 46.35
C ILE A 231 -38.93 51.24 46.15
N ASP A 232 -40.04 51.53 45.50
CA ASP A 232 -41.01 50.52 45.07
C ASP A 232 -40.41 49.62 43.99
N ILE A 233 -40.51 48.30 44.18
CA ILE A 233 -39.95 47.31 43.24
C ILE A 233 -40.66 47.37 41.87
N ASP A 234 -41.92 47.78 41.86
CA ASP A 234 -42.77 47.81 40.66
C ASP A 234 -42.52 49.02 39.75
N ALA A 235 -41.55 49.88 40.09
CA ALA A 235 -41.19 51.09 39.35
C ALA A 235 -42.36 52.09 39.14
N ASP A 236 -43.39 52.01 39.99
CA ASP A 236 -44.49 52.96 40.00
C ASP A 236 -44.16 54.19 40.87
N TYR A 237 -43.73 55.26 40.22
CA TYR A 237 -43.36 56.53 40.87
C TYR A 237 -44.56 57.49 41.04
N SER A 238 -45.79 56.99 40.95
CA SER A 238 -47.01 57.80 41.14
C SER A 238 -47.04 58.54 42.49
N HIS A 239 -46.44 57.98 43.53
CA HIS A 239 -46.30 58.62 44.85
C HIS A 239 -45.42 59.90 44.80
N ILE A 240 -44.42 59.95 43.91
CA ILE A 240 -43.58 61.14 43.68
C ILE A 240 -44.38 62.20 42.91
N GLN A 241 -45.08 61.78 41.85
CA GLN A 241 -45.91 62.67 41.04
C GLN A 241 -47.05 63.29 41.87
N ALA A 242 -47.73 62.48 42.69
CA ALA A 242 -48.77 62.94 43.59
C ALA A 242 -48.25 64.00 44.57
N TRP A 243 -47.08 63.76 45.18
CA TRP A 243 -46.42 64.73 46.07
C TRP A 243 -46.01 66.03 45.36
N GLU A 244 -45.48 65.95 44.13
CA GLU A 244 -45.12 67.13 43.31
C GLU A 244 -46.36 67.97 42.95
N THR A 245 -47.49 67.32 42.65
CA THR A 245 -48.75 68.03 42.36
C THR A 245 -49.35 68.72 43.59
N GLN A 246 -49.15 68.16 44.78
CA GLN A 246 -49.66 68.69 46.05
C GLN A 246 -48.81 69.82 46.64
N ASN A 247 -47.49 69.83 46.41
CA ASN A 247 -46.55 70.75 47.06
C ASN A 247 -45.94 71.83 46.13
N LYS A 248 -46.65 72.19 45.06
CA LYS A 248 -46.18 73.12 44.01
C LYS A 248 -45.87 74.55 44.50
N GLU A 249 -46.29 74.93 45.71
CA GLU A 249 -46.17 76.31 46.25
C GLU A 249 -45.50 76.42 47.65
N THR A 250 -44.97 75.32 48.23
CA THR A 250 -44.38 75.36 49.59
C THR A 250 -42.85 75.50 49.57
N PRO A 251 -42.24 76.45 50.30
CA PRO A 251 -40.78 76.59 50.36
C PRO A 251 -40.14 75.41 51.10
N VAL A 252 -38.99 74.99 50.56
CA VAL A 252 -38.15 73.85 50.96
C VAL A 252 -37.63 74.03 52.39
N SER A 253 -38.40 73.63 53.39
CA SER A 253 -37.98 73.63 54.80
C SER A 253 -38.64 72.51 55.61
N ALA A 254 -38.73 71.31 55.03
CA ALA A 254 -39.06 70.09 55.76
C ALA A 254 -37.84 69.15 55.77
N GLU A 255 -37.69 68.39 56.85
CA GLU A 255 -36.60 67.44 57.02
C GLU A 255 -36.42 66.55 55.76
N PRO A 256 -35.18 66.29 55.32
CA PRO A 256 -34.88 65.64 54.03
C PRO A 256 -35.46 64.23 53.88
N THR A 257 -35.94 63.61 54.97
CA THR A 257 -36.57 62.29 55.02
C THR A 257 -38.07 62.30 54.67
N SER A 258 -38.73 63.47 54.69
CA SER A 258 -40.17 63.60 54.45
C SER A 258 -40.56 63.78 52.98
N ASN A 259 -39.61 64.13 52.10
CA ASN A 259 -39.88 64.30 50.67
C ASN A 259 -39.69 62.96 49.92
N PRO A 260 -40.74 62.37 49.33
CA PRO A 260 -40.65 61.11 48.58
C PRO A 260 -39.69 61.23 47.38
N ALA A 261 -39.59 62.38 46.72
CA ALA A 261 -38.63 62.59 45.62
C ALA A 261 -37.17 62.53 46.11
N HIS A 262 -36.87 63.15 47.26
CA HIS A 262 -35.53 63.09 47.86
C HIS A 262 -35.19 61.68 48.36
N ARG A 263 -36.17 60.96 48.94
CA ARG A 263 -35.99 59.58 49.39
C ARG A 263 -35.67 58.64 48.23
N SER A 264 -36.47 58.65 47.17
CA SER A 264 -36.25 57.81 45.99
C SER A 264 -34.95 58.16 45.29
N SER A 265 -34.61 59.45 45.19
CA SER A 265 -33.29 59.88 44.68
C SER A 265 -32.13 59.41 45.55
N ALA A 266 -32.27 59.43 46.88
CA ALA A 266 -31.23 58.95 47.80
C ALA A 266 -31.03 57.43 47.67
N ALA A 267 -32.11 56.67 47.60
CA ALA A 267 -32.06 55.22 47.40
C ALA A 267 -31.42 54.85 46.05
N LEU A 268 -31.80 55.51 44.95
CA LEU A 268 -31.21 55.31 43.63
C LEU A 268 -29.72 55.72 43.61
N GLY A 269 -29.36 56.77 44.35
CA GLY A 269 -27.97 57.19 44.53
C GLY A 269 -27.13 56.13 45.24
N LEU A 270 -27.64 55.54 46.33
CA LEU A 270 -26.98 54.44 47.03
C LEU A 270 -26.90 53.17 46.18
N ALA A 271 -27.94 52.86 45.40
CA ALA A 271 -27.91 51.76 44.43
C ALA A 271 -26.80 51.96 43.39
N ALA A 272 -26.69 53.16 42.84
CA ALA A 272 -25.65 53.50 41.88
C ALA A 272 -24.23 53.42 42.49
N GLN A 273 -24.06 53.85 43.75
CA GLN A 273 -22.82 53.68 44.51
C GLN A 273 -22.44 52.21 44.68
N LEU A 274 -23.38 51.38 45.12
CA LEU A 274 -23.18 49.95 45.28
C LEU A 274 -22.79 49.30 43.95
N VAL A 275 -23.52 49.58 42.87
CA VAL A 275 -23.22 49.04 41.53
C VAL A 275 -21.83 49.44 41.05
N ALA A 276 -21.42 50.70 41.26
CA ALA A 276 -20.09 51.16 40.92
C ALA A 276 -18.99 50.41 41.69
N LEU A 277 -19.19 50.17 42.99
CA LEU A 277 -18.26 49.41 43.83
C LEU A 277 -18.24 47.91 43.46
N LEU A 278 -19.38 47.31 43.15
CA LEU A 278 -19.47 45.93 42.68
C LEU A 278 -18.77 45.76 41.33
N ALA A 279 -18.97 46.68 40.39
CA ALA A 279 -18.27 46.68 39.11
C ALA A 279 -16.75 46.79 39.29
N TRP A 280 -16.29 47.68 40.17
CA TRP A 280 -14.86 47.80 40.49
C TRP A 280 -14.29 46.54 41.14
N THR A 281 -15.00 45.94 42.11
CA THR A 281 -14.53 44.72 42.80
C THR A 281 -14.52 43.48 41.89
N LEU A 282 -15.46 43.39 40.96
CA LEU A 282 -15.53 42.31 39.97
C LEU A 282 -14.65 42.56 38.74
N ASP A 283 -14.07 43.76 38.61
CA ASP A 283 -13.30 44.20 37.45
C ASP A 283 -14.11 44.15 36.14
N VAL A 284 -15.37 44.59 36.21
CA VAL A 284 -16.33 44.62 35.10
C VAL A 284 -16.53 46.07 34.65
N ARG A 285 -16.48 46.30 33.34
CA ARG A 285 -16.79 47.61 32.76
C ARG A 285 -18.30 47.79 32.67
N LEU A 286 -18.81 48.85 33.29
CA LEU A 286 -20.21 49.25 33.17
C LEU A 286 -20.46 49.89 31.80
N PRO A 287 -21.67 49.75 31.21
CA PRO A 287 -22.02 50.39 29.94
C PRO A 287 -21.95 51.92 29.98
N HIS A 288 -22.20 52.51 31.14
CA HIS A 288 -22.16 53.96 31.37
C HIS A 288 -21.34 54.28 32.62
N ALA A 289 -20.59 55.38 32.58
CA ALA A 289 -19.83 55.84 33.73
C ALA A 289 -20.78 56.40 34.79
N ILE A 290 -20.80 55.78 35.97
CA ILE A 290 -21.57 56.28 37.11
C ILE A 290 -20.73 57.34 37.83
N ALA A 291 -21.14 58.60 37.72
CA ALA A 291 -20.52 59.69 38.49
C ALA A 291 -21.15 59.75 39.88
N LEU A 292 -20.42 59.31 40.90
CA LEU A 292 -20.87 59.43 42.29
C LEU A 292 -20.73 60.88 42.74
N ARG A 293 -21.85 61.60 42.81
CA ARG A 293 -21.88 62.93 43.44
C ARG A 293 -21.76 62.73 44.96
N TYR A 294 -20.63 63.17 45.53
CA TYR A 294 -20.48 63.30 46.98
C TYR A 294 -21.41 64.42 47.47
N THR A 295 -22.60 64.07 47.94
CA THR A 295 -23.36 64.95 48.84
C THR A 295 -22.77 64.80 50.23
N ALA A 296 -21.57 65.35 50.44
CA ALA A 296 -21.05 65.59 51.77
C ALA A 296 -21.89 66.70 52.39
N HIS A 297 -22.97 66.33 53.09
CA HIS A 297 -23.48 67.19 54.15
C HIS A 297 -22.38 67.25 55.21
N ARG A 298 -21.56 68.31 55.12
CA ARG A 298 -20.71 68.75 56.23
C ARG A 298 -21.65 69.01 57.40
N TYR A 299 -21.50 68.22 58.46
CA TYR A 299 -21.88 68.63 59.81
C TYR A 299 -21.06 69.86 60.20
#